data_AF-A0A7Y0Z141-F1
#
_entry.id   AF-A0A7Y0Z141-F1
#
_cell.length_a   1.000
_cell.length_b   1.000
_cell.length_c   1.000
_cell.angle_alpha   90.00
_cell.angle_beta   90.00
_cell.angle_gamma   90.00
#
_symmetry.space_group_name_H-M   'P 1'
#
loop_
_entity.id
_entity.type
_entity.pdbx_description
1 polymer ?
#
loop_
_entity_poly.entity_id
_entity_poly.type
_entity_poly.pdbx_seq_one_letter_code
_entity_poly.pdbx_strand_id
1 'polypeptide(L)'
;MFIESVVVSGPELPDASVYFTKGANVVQGGSDTGKSYIVQCIKFALGATEPPKPIALSRGYTSVKLKFENDDGSIFTLERPLVTNAKATLVDENGIVSILGAKHSAKRTDTISSHFLRKMGLDGKLLLSGAESLNSSSFSFRDFEKTLLIDESRIVADYSPLGTGQNSEKTKEKSILKLLLTGQDDSAVKGAKRDLASKVLLKHKVDAVEEVVRKFYPDDDGAQLQELQRLDSFKSQVTVRLGLAEAELKSAFESSGDLFEQKARRISELEVAEIKVSEDKALLSRFSMLGQKYESDRQRLVGIEQAATLLDASDTVLCPTCGNKFDSDTCTSDVDDIRKGVSFELDRISKNIHELSEAQGSLSAAIERNTSSAQSSKAAIATLEKQIASELQDSVQAVSDLKELSSCIKHDWTALEERVAAKTKLTEELKRLGLLLLEEQDGYTADSFEDAVKPLVSEIQSILGRWGFPNYLPVDFDFKTRDITIGGSARGHFESPRVS
;
A
#
# COMPACT_ATOMS: atom_id res chain seq x y z
N MET A 1 30.38 -17.33 51.73
CA MET A 1 29.60 -18.58 51.64
C MET A 1 30.53 -19.76 51.31
N PHE A 2 30.37 -20.91 51.94
CA PHE A 2 31.13 -22.14 51.61
C PHE A 2 30.23 -23.39 51.65
N ILE A 3 30.70 -24.50 51.07
CA ILE A 3 30.03 -25.81 51.13
C ILE A 3 30.40 -26.45 52.47
N GLU A 4 29.42 -26.69 53.35
CA GLU A 4 29.61 -27.35 54.64
C GLU A 4 29.61 -28.87 54.51
N SER A 5 28.76 -29.43 53.64
CA SER A 5 28.76 -30.88 53.40
C SER A 5 28.23 -31.27 52.02
N VAL A 6 28.70 -32.44 51.57
CA VAL A 6 28.20 -33.17 50.40
C VAL A 6 27.70 -34.52 50.90
N VAL A 7 26.41 -34.80 50.71
CA VAL A 7 25.79 -36.06 51.11
C VAL A 7 25.18 -36.73 49.89
N VAL A 8 25.43 -38.03 49.70
CA VAL A 8 24.72 -38.84 48.71
C VAL A 8 23.84 -39.87 49.43
N SER A 9 22.60 -40.00 48.95
CA SER A 9 21.54 -40.79 49.60
C SER A 9 20.86 -41.72 48.60
N GLY A 10 20.43 -42.89 49.08
CA GLY A 10 19.77 -43.92 48.27
C GLY A 10 18.82 -44.77 49.13
N PRO A 11 17.75 -45.34 48.56
CA PRO A 11 16.73 -46.06 49.32
C PRO A 11 17.25 -47.32 50.02
N GLU A 12 18.31 -47.94 49.48
CA GLU A 12 18.84 -49.23 49.93
C GLU A 12 20.24 -49.13 50.56
N LEU A 13 20.75 -47.91 50.77
CA LEU A 13 22.10 -47.65 51.28
C LEU A 13 22.11 -46.60 52.38
N PRO A 14 23.01 -46.70 53.38
CA PRO A 14 23.25 -45.61 54.30
C PRO A 14 23.85 -44.40 53.57
N ASP A 15 23.49 -43.21 54.04
CA ASP A 15 24.05 -41.95 53.53
C ASP A 15 25.58 -41.95 53.60
N ALA A 16 26.23 -41.52 52.52
CA ALA A 16 27.66 -41.23 52.51
C ALA A 16 27.86 -39.71 52.47
N SER A 17 28.69 -39.20 53.38
CA SER A 17 28.84 -37.77 53.61
C SER A 17 30.31 -37.36 53.70
N VAL A 18 30.62 -36.19 53.15
CA VAL A 18 31.88 -35.48 53.38
C VAL A 18 31.56 -34.12 53.98
N TYR A 19 32.23 -33.77 55.08
CA TYR A 19 32.07 -32.52 55.79
C TYR A 19 33.30 -31.63 55.59
N PHE A 20 33.06 -30.34 55.44
CA PHE A 20 34.08 -29.32 55.27
C PHE A 20 33.92 -28.25 56.34
N THR A 21 35.04 -27.65 56.73
CA THR A 21 35.08 -26.49 57.63
C THR A 21 35.57 -25.26 56.88
N LYS A 22 35.45 -24.06 57.48
CA LYS A 22 36.06 -22.85 56.91
C LYS A 22 37.58 -23.03 56.78
N GLY A 23 38.15 -22.57 55.67
CA GLY A 23 39.58 -22.66 55.37
C GLY A 23 39.95 -23.74 54.36
N ALA A 24 41.21 -24.18 54.39
CA ALA A 24 41.74 -25.18 53.47
C ALA A 24 41.38 -26.60 53.95
N ASN A 25 40.63 -27.33 53.13
CA ASN A 25 40.23 -28.71 53.39
C ASN A 25 40.96 -29.64 52.43
N VAL A 26 41.57 -30.71 52.93
CA VAL A 26 42.27 -31.72 52.12
C VAL A 26 41.56 -33.07 52.27
N VAL A 27 41.03 -33.60 51.16
CA VAL A 27 40.39 -34.92 51.11
C VAL A 27 41.39 -35.94 50.58
N GLN A 28 41.86 -36.83 51.45
CA GLN A 28 42.85 -37.86 51.12
C GLN A 28 42.20 -39.25 51.00
N GLY A 29 42.69 -40.06 50.07
CA GLY A 29 42.25 -41.44 49.87
C GLY A 29 42.99 -42.12 48.71
N GLY A 30 42.96 -43.45 48.65
CA GLY A 30 43.57 -44.25 47.58
C GLY A 30 43.04 -43.90 46.18
N SER A 31 43.74 -44.33 45.12
CA SER A 31 43.22 -44.12 43.75
C SER A 31 41.86 -44.81 43.58
N ASP A 32 40.97 -44.22 42.78
CA ASP A 32 39.62 -44.72 42.50
C ASP A 32 38.64 -44.86 43.69
N THR A 33 38.92 -44.21 44.83
CA THR A 33 38.05 -44.25 46.02
C THR A 33 36.94 -43.18 46.03
N GLY A 34 36.64 -42.55 44.89
CA GLY A 34 35.55 -41.56 44.78
C GLY A 34 35.91 -40.09 45.06
N LYS A 35 37.19 -39.73 45.16
CA LYS A 35 37.62 -38.31 45.30
C LYS A 35 37.10 -37.43 44.16
N SER A 36 37.32 -37.85 42.92
CA SER A 36 36.81 -37.15 41.72
C SER A 36 35.29 -37.19 41.62
N TYR A 37 34.65 -38.22 42.19
CA TYR A 37 33.20 -38.36 42.25
C TYR A 37 32.57 -37.28 43.15
N ILE A 38 33.20 -36.90 44.26
CA ILE A 38 32.76 -35.78 45.12
C ILE A 38 32.69 -34.47 44.32
N VAL A 39 33.75 -34.15 43.57
CA VAL A 39 33.79 -32.94 42.72
C VAL A 39 32.69 -32.98 41.66
N GLN A 40 32.47 -34.14 41.03
CA GLN A 40 31.38 -34.31 40.06
C GLN A 40 30.00 -34.17 40.71
N CYS A 41 29.81 -34.65 41.93
CA CYS A 41 28.58 -34.46 42.71
C CYS A 41 28.29 -32.98 42.96
N ILE A 42 29.32 -32.21 43.36
CA ILE A 42 29.19 -30.76 43.57
C ILE A 42 28.82 -30.08 42.25
N LYS A 43 29.58 -30.32 41.17
CA LYS A 43 29.28 -29.78 39.82
C LYS A 43 27.85 -30.12 39.39
N PHE A 44 27.42 -31.35 39.68
CA PHE A 44 26.08 -31.79 39.32
C PHE A 44 25.01 -31.06 40.11
N ALA A 45 25.10 -31.01 41.44
CA ALA A 45 24.15 -30.28 42.27
C ALA A 45 24.05 -28.79 41.88
N LEU A 46 25.17 -28.17 41.46
CA LEU A 46 25.24 -26.78 41.02
C LEU A 46 24.72 -26.48 39.60
N GLY A 47 24.27 -27.50 38.85
CA GLY A 47 23.64 -27.30 37.54
C GLY A 47 24.15 -28.20 36.42
N ALA A 48 25.04 -29.16 36.73
CA ALA A 48 25.25 -30.43 36.01
C ALA A 48 24.21 -30.78 34.93
N THR A 49 24.53 -30.86 33.63
CA THR A 49 23.59 -31.53 32.72
C THR A 49 23.66 -33.03 32.98
N GLU A 50 24.87 -33.58 32.89
CA GLU A 50 25.14 -35.00 33.12
C GLU A 50 25.40 -35.28 34.61
N PRO A 51 24.81 -36.37 35.16
CA PRO A 51 25.14 -36.83 36.50
C PRO A 51 26.61 -37.28 36.61
N PRO A 52 27.14 -37.39 37.84
CA PRO A 52 28.48 -37.92 38.09
C PRO A 52 28.67 -39.28 37.43
N LYS A 53 29.87 -39.56 36.91
CA LYS A 53 30.19 -40.86 36.33
C LYS A 53 30.08 -41.93 37.42
N PRO A 54 29.32 -43.01 37.21
CA PRO A 54 29.12 -44.01 38.25
C PRO A 54 30.43 -44.76 38.52
N ILE A 55 30.77 -44.90 39.80
CA ILE A 55 31.86 -45.74 40.30
C ILE A 55 31.27 -46.95 41.02
N ALA A 56 32.07 -47.97 41.29
CA ALA A 56 31.58 -49.18 41.97
C ALA A 56 30.89 -48.86 43.30
N LEU A 57 31.47 -47.94 44.08
CA LEU A 57 30.97 -47.49 45.38
C LEU A 57 29.74 -46.56 45.29
N SER A 58 29.41 -46.01 44.12
CA SER A 58 28.29 -45.07 43.99
C SER A 58 26.98 -45.74 43.55
N ARG A 59 27.01 -47.05 43.25
CA ARG A 59 25.83 -47.79 42.79
C ARG A 59 24.81 -47.88 43.92
N GLY A 60 23.58 -47.42 43.66
CA GLY A 60 22.48 -47.42 44.63
C GLY A 60 22.16 -46.05 45.23
N TYR A 61 23.06 -45.07 45.11
CA TYR A 61 22.75 -43.68 45.45
C TYR A 61 21.91 -43.02 44.36
N THR A 62 20.88 -42.28 44.76
CA THR A 62 19.86 -41.69 43.88
C THR A 62 19.75 -40.17 43.98
N SER A 63 20.25 -39.54 45.04
CA SER A 63 20.29 -38.08 45.18
C SER A 63 21.61 -37.59 45.77
N VAL A 64 21.91 -36.32 45.49
CA VAL A 64 23.00 -35.57 46.13
C VAL A 64 22.40 -34.36 46.85
N LYS A 65 22.87 -34.10 48.06
CA LYS A 65 22.50 -32.95 48.89
C LYS A 65 23.76 -32.16 49.24
N LEU A 66 23.73 -30.88 48.92
CA LEU A 66 24.74 -29.92 49.36
C LEU A 66 24.16 -29.07 50.47
N LYS A 67 24.92 -28.90 51.55
CA LYS A 67 24.64 -27.93 52.60
C LYS A 67 25.63 -26.78 52.49
N PHE A 68 25.12 -25.55 52.49
CA PHE A 68 25.91 -24.34 52.40
C PHE A 68 25.73 -23.50 53.67
N GLU A 69 26.80 -22.86 54.11
CA GLU A 69 26.76 -21.83 55.15
C GLU A 69 27.18 -20.49 54.52
N ASN A 70 26.33 -19.48 54.70
CA ASN A 70 26.58 -18.10 54.30
C ASN A 70 27.56 -17.41 55.28
N ASP A 71 28.07 -16.23 54.92
CA ASP A 71 29.04 -15.52 55.76
C ASP A 71 28.44 -14.99 57.07
N ASP A 72 27.12 -14.81 57.11
CA ASP A 72 26.33 -14.46 58.30
C ASP A 72 25.98 -15.68 59.18
N GLY A 73 26.43 -16.89 58.80
CA GLY A 73 26.18 -18.14 59.52
C GLY A 73 24.81 -18.79 59.20
N SER A 74 23.99 -18.18 58.36
CA SER A 74 22.74 -18.79 57.90
C SER A 74 23.01 -19.95 56.94
N ILE A 75 22.11 -20.95 56.94
CA ILE A 75 22.33 -22.22 56.24
C ILE A 75 21.21 -22.45 55.24
N PHE A 76 21.56 -22.93 54.05
CA PHE A 76 20.60 -23.45 53.09
C PHE A 76 21.07 -24.79 52.51
N THR A 77 20.13 -25.57 52.00
CA THR A 77 20.43 -26.88 51.39
C THR A 77 19.89 -26.97 49.98
N LEU A 78 20.65 -27.65 49.11
CA LEU A 78 20.28 -27.93 47.75
C LEU A 78 20.35 -29.44 47.52
N GLU A 79 19.20 -30.08 47.32
CA GLU A 79 19.09 -31.49 47.01
C GLU A 79 18.70 -31.70 45.55
N ARG A 80 19.39 -32.60 44.86
CA ARG A 80 19.13 -32.90 43.44
C ARG A 80 19.17 -34.41 43.20
N PRO A 81 18.13 -35.00 42.57
CA PRO A 81 18.18 -36.39 42.11
C PRO A 81 19.28 -36.58 41.06
N LEU A 82 20.01 -37.69 41.12
CA LEU A 82 21.11 -38.08 40.22
C LEU A 82 20.58 -38.58 38.86
N VAL A 83 19.71 -37.79 38.24
CA VAL A 83 19.09 -38.05 36.93
C VAL A 83 19.29 -36.82 36.05
N THR A 84 19.61 -37.03 34.78
CA THR A 84 19.80 -35.96 33.80
C THR A 84 18.59 -35.02 33.78
N ASN A 85 18.85 -33.70 33.77
CA ASN A 85 17.82 -32.64 33.81
C ASN A 85 16.88 -32.63 35.04
N ALA A 86 17.19 -33.37 36.11
CA ALA A 86 16.41 -33.30 37.35
C ALA A 86 16.40 -31.88 37.92
N LYS A 87 15.24 -31.42 38.39
CA LYS A 87 15.11 -30.19 39.18
C LYS A 87 15.75 -30.40 40.56
N ALA A 88 16.23 -29.31 41.15
CA ALA A 88 16.76 -29.33 42.51
C ALA A 88 15.73 -28.78 43.49
N THR A 89 15.68 -29.33 44.69
CA THR A 89 14.92 -28.81 45.82
C THR A 89 15.87 -27.96 46.66
N LEU A 90 15.56 -26.68 46.79
CA LEU A 90 16.26 -25.75 47.67
C LEU A 90 15.44 -25.55 48.94
N VAL A 91 16.07 -25.72 50.10
CA VAL A 91 15.54 -25.24 51.39
C VAL A 91 16.37 -24.05 51.82
N ASP A 92 15.76 -22.88 51.85
CA ASP A 92 16.45 -21.62 52.16
C ASP A 92 16.72 -21.43 53.66
N GLU A 93 17.31 -20.29 54.01
CA GLU A 93 17.69 -19.92 55.37
C GLU A 93 16.50 -19.82 56.34
N ASN A 94 15.28 -19.64 55.82
CA ASN A 94 14.04 -19.56 56.58
C ASN A 94 13.27 -20.89 56.60
N GLY A 95 13.84 -21.95 56.01
CA GLY A 95 13.17 -23.24 55.86
C GLY A 95 12.15 -23.30 54.72
N ILE A 96 12.11 -22.29 53.84
CA ILE A 96 11.19 -22.27 52.71
C ILE A 96 11.71 -23.22 51.63
N VAL A 97 10.84 -24.13 51.20
CA VAL A 97 11.14 -25.10 50.15
C VAL A 97 10.77 -24.54 48.78
N SER A 98 11.71 -24.56 47.85
CA SER A 98 11.50 -24.16 46.46
C SER A 98 12.09 -25.18 45.48
N ILE A 99 11.51 -25.25 44.28
CA ILE A 99 11.98 -26.15 43.23
C ILE A 99 12.68 -25.33 42.16
N LEU A 100 13.96 -25.61 41.92
CA LEU A 100 14.79 -24.91 40.98
C LEU A 100 15.02 -25.75 39.71
N GLY A 101 14.82 -25.14 38.55
CA GLY A 101 15.19 -25.74 37.26
C GLY A 101 16.70 -25.82 37.07
N ALA A 102 17.18 -26.92 36.49
CA ALA A 102 18.61 -27.10 36.16
C ALA A 102 19.09 -26.21 35.01
N LYS A 103 18.25 -25.97 34.01
CA LYS A 103 18.58 -25.14 32.84
C LYS A 103 18.33 -23.66 33.13
N HIS A 104 19.38 -22.84 33.01
CA HIS A 104 19.29 -21.39 33.12
C HIS A 104 18.41 -20.79 32.01
N SER A 105 17.72 -19.69 32.34
CA SER A 105 16.97 -18.88 31.38
C SER A 105 16.94 -17.44 31.88
N ALA A 106 17.20 -16.49 30.98
CA ALA A 106 17.15 -15.06 31.29
C ALA A 106 15.80 -14.58 31.84
N LYS A 107 14.70 -15.31 31.53
CA LYS A 107 13.33 -14.93 31.93
C LYS A 107 12.87 -15.59 33.23
N ARG A 108 13.59 -16.60 33.71
CA ARG A 108 13.18 -17.42 34.85
C ARG A 108 14.15 -17.24 35.99
N THR A 109 13.60 -16.87 37.14
CA THR A 109 14.34 -16.69 38.39
C THR A 109 14.39 -17.96 39.23
N ASP A 110 13.54 -18.94 38.95
CA ASP A 110 13.42 -20.25 39.61
C ASP A 110 14.43 -21.28 39.05
N THR A 111 15.70 -20.90 38.93
CA THR A 111 16.77 -21.79 38.43
C THR A 111 17.95 -21.85 39.38
N ILE A 112 18.67 -22.98 39.38
CA ILE A 112 19.88 -23.16 40.19
C ILE A 112 20.88 -22.04 39.90
N SER A 113 21.08 -21.75 38.61
CA SER A 113 21.95 -20.68 38.15
C SER A 113 21.53 -19.31 38.69
N SER A 114 20.26 -18.92 38.57
CA SER A 114 19.80 -17.60 39.03
C SER A 114 19.88 -17.45 40.55
N HIS A 115 19.65 -18.52 41.30
CA HIS A 115 19.81 -18.51 42.76
C HIS A 115 21.25 -18.14 43.16
N PHE A 116 22.26 -18.84 42.63
CA PHE A 116 23.67 -18.55 42.95
C PHE A 116 24.12 -17.20 42.41
N LEU A 117 23.75 -16.84 41.18
CA LEU A 117 24.10 -15.54 40.62
C LEU A 117 23.50 -14.39 41.44
N ARG A 118 22.29 -14.54 41.99
CA ARG A 118 21.67 -13.50 42.82
C ARG A 118 22.42 -13.27 44.11
N LYS A 119 22.85 -14.36 44.78
CA LYS A 119 23.72 -14.27 45.97
C LYS A 119 25.04 -13.57 45.67
N MET A 120 25.52 -13.63 44.43
CA MET A 120 26.74 -12.95 43.97
C MET A 120 26.50 -11.55 43.39
N GLY A 121 25.26 -11.07 43.30
CA GLY A 121 24.94 -9.79 42.66
C GLY A 121 25.08 -9.76 41.12
N LEU A 122 25.10 -10.94 40.49
CA LEU A 122 25.36 -11.13 39.05
C LEU A 122 24.12 -11.63 38.26
N ASP A 123 22.98 -11.83 38.92
CA ASP A 123 21.73 -12.27 38.27
C ASP A 123 21.25 -11.21 37.25
N GLY A 124 20.82 -11.65 36.08
CA GLY A 124 20.31 -10.78 35.01
C GLY A 124 21.38 -10.03 34.18
N LYS A 125 22.67 -10.15 34.52
CA LYS A 125 23.76 -9.55 33.74
C LYS A 125 23.88 -10.18 32.35
N LEU A 126 24.31 -9.39 31.37
CA LEU A 126 24.46 -9.81 29.98
C LEU A 126 25.92 -9.84 29.54
N LEU A 127 26.25 -10.88 28.78
CA LEU A 127 27.58 -11.05 28.19
C LEU A 127 27.53 -10.89 26.68
N LEU A 128 28.50 -10.16 26.11
CA LEU A 128 28.70 -10.12 24.67
C LEU A 128 29.12 -11.51 24.17
N SER A 129 28.34 -12.09 23.27
CA SER A 129 28.61 -13.41 22.67
C SER A 129 29.17 -13.32 21.26
N GLY A 130 28.95 -12.21 20.55
CA GLY A 130 29.53 -11.99 19.22
C GLY A 130 29.71 -10.51 18.92
N ALA A 131 30.96 -10.10 18.72
CA ALA A 131 31.34 -8.71 18.52
C ALA A 131 30.78 -8.12 17.20
N GLU A 132 30.93 -8.83 16.08
CA GLU A 132 30.44 -8.37 14.77
C GLU A 132 28.90 -8.38 14.69
N SER A 133 28.29 -9.43 15.23
CA SER A 133 26.83 -9.60 15.22
C SER A 133 26.08 -8.78 16.28
N LEU A 134 26.83 -8.10 17.17
CA LEU A 134 26.31 -7.40 18.36
C LEU A 134 25.31 -8.25 19.14
N ASN A 135 25.63 -9.54 19.32
CA ASN A 135 24.79 -10.47 20.05
C ASN A 135 25.22 -10.52 21.51
N SER A 136 24.24 -10.57 22.41
CA SER A 136 24.45 -10.80 23.83
C SER A 136 23.68 -12.02 24.31
N SER A 137 24.21 -12.66 25.35
CA SER A 137 23.66 -13.84 26.02
C SER A 137 23.53 -13.56 27.52
N SER A 138 22.59 -14.22 28.20
CA SER A 138 22.50 -14.06 29.66
C SER A 138 23.66 -14.75 30.36
N PHE A 139 24.22 -14.09 31.36
CA PHE A 139 25.24 -14.68 32.20
C PHE A 139 24.64 -15.83 32.99
N SER A 140 25.24 -17.02 32.85
CA SER A 140 24.82 -18.20 33.60
C SER A 140 25.88 -18.58 34.63
N PHE A 141 25.46 -19.18 35.74
CA PHE A 141 26.37 -19.68 36.77
C PHE A 141 27.33 -20.72 36.19
N ARG A 142 26.93 -21.44 35.14
CA ARG A 142 27.78 -22.42 34.45
C ARG A 142 28.96 -21.80 33.72
N ASP A 143 28.82 -20.55 33.30
CA ASP A 143 29.91 -19.79 32.70
C ASP A 143 30.98 -19.47 33.74
N PHE A 144 30.56 -19.22 34.99
CA PHE A 144 31.43 -18.85 36.10
C PHE A 144 31.89 -20.04 36.97
N GLU A 145 31.10 -21.11 37.08
CA GLU A 145 31.42 -22.30 37.88
C GLU A 145 32.79 -22.88 37.52
N LYS A 146 33.16 -22.76 36.25
CA LYS A 146 34.48 -23.14 35.73
C LYS A 146 35.62 -22.44 36.49
N THR A 147 35.50 -21.18 36.88
CA THR A 147 36.56 -20.50 37.62
C THR A 147 36.58 -20.87 39.11
N LEU A 148 35.48 -21.44 39.64
CA LEU A 148 35.34 -21.84 41.04
C LEU A 148 35.69 -23.32 41.28
N LEU A 149 35.35 -24.21 40.34
CA LEU A 149 35.53 -25.66 40.44
C LEU A 149 36.45 -26.18 39.33
N ILE A 150 37.73 -26.28 39.67
CA ILE A 150 38.79 -26.75 38.78
C ILE A 150 39.01 -28.26 39.03
N ASP A 151 38.87 -29.06 37.99
CA ASP A 151 39.21 -30.49 38.04
C ASP A 151 40.60 -30.75 37.45
N GLU A 152 41.12 -31.96 37.64
CA GLU A 152 42.44 -32.37 37.17
C GLU A 152 42.66 -32.08 35.67
N SER A 153 41.67 -32.37 34.84
CA SER A 153 41.77 -32.14 33.38
C SER A 153 41.93 -30.67 33.01
N ARG A 154 41.42 -29.75 33.83
CA ARG A 154 41.57 -28.31 33.63
C ARG A 154 42.85 -27.76 34.26
N ILE A 155 43.38 -28.38 35.32
CA ILE A 155 44.67 -27.99 35.90
C ILE A 155 45.79 -28.19 34.87
N VAL A 156 45.76 -29.32 34.15
CA VAL A 156 46.77 -29.68 33.14
C VAL A 156 46.47 -29.13 31.75
N ALA A 157 45.45 -28.28 31.60
CA ALA A 157 45.04 -27.76 30.30
C ALA A 157 45.92 -26.59 29.83
N ASP A 158 46.30 -26.64 28.55
CA ASP A 158 47.10 -25.61 27.88
C ASP A 158 46.30 -24.34 27.54
N TYR A 159 44.96 -24.42 27.56
CA TYR A 159 44.08 -23.27 27.30
C TYR A 159 43.88 -22.41 28.56
N SER A 160 43.42 -21.17 28.37
CA SER A 160 43.22 -20.21 29.46
C SER A 160 42.31 -20.75 30.59
N PRO A 161 42.57 -20.42 31.86
CA PRO A 161 41.66 -20.71 32.97
C PRO A 161 40.23 -20.19 32.76
N LEU A 162 40.06 -19.12 31.95
CA LEU A 162 38.76 -18.57 31.57
C LEU A 162 37.97 -19.50 30.64
N GLY A 163 38.67 -20.31 29.83
CA GLY A 163 38.06 -21.30 28.95
C GLY A 163 38.86 -21.57 27.67
N THR A 164 38.29 -22.46 26.86
CA THR A 164 38.95 -23.06 25.69
C THR A 164 39.26 -22.08 24.57
N GLY A 165 38.53 -20.94 24.51
CA GLY A 165 38.72 -19.99 23.42
C GLY A 165 38.39 -20.52 22.04
N GLN A 166 37.40 -21.39 21.91
CA GLN A 166 36.79 -21.65 20.60
C GLN A 166 36.16 -20.36 20.05
N ASN A 167 36.11 -20.19 18.73
CA ASN A 167 35.75 -18.92 18.08
C ASN A 167 34.41 -18.33 18.55
N SER A 168 33.44 -19.16 18.97
CA SER A 168 32.15 -18.71 19.54
C SER A 168 32.21 -18.30 21.01
N GLU A 169 33.18 -18.80 21.78
CA GLU A 169 33.28 -18.57 23.23
C GLU A 169 34.28 -17.47 23.59
N LYS A 170 35.24 -17.13 22.69
CA LYS A 170 36.29 -16.14 22.97
C LYS A 170 35.73 -14.80 23.46
N THR A 171 34.71 -14.28 22.78
CA THR A 171 34.08 -13.00 23.11
C THR A 171 33.36 -13.09 24.45
N LYS A 172 32.65 -14.20 24.69
CA LYS A 172 31.94 -14.45 25.94
C LYS A 172 32.89 -14.57 27.13
N GLU A 173 34.01 -15.28 26.98
CA GLU A 173 35.03 -15.43 28.02
C GLU A 173 35.69 -14.08 28.38
N LYS A 174 35.96 -13.22 27.40
CA LYS A 174 36.44 -11.83 27.66
C LYS A 174 35.39 -10.99 28.38
N SER A 175 34.13 -11.12 27.97
CA SER A 175 33.00 -10.44 28.60
C SER A 175 32.80 -10.88 30.06
N ILE A 176 32.99 -12.17 30.37
CA ILE A 176 33.00 -12.66 31.77
C ILE A 176 34.10 -11.99 32.56
N LEU A 177 35.33 -11.96 32.05
CA LEU A 177 36.46 -11.33 32.74
C LEU A 177 36.19 -9.83 32.98
N LYS A 178 35.71 -9.11 31.97
CA LYS A 178 35.27 -7.70 32.10
C LYS A 178 34.26 -7.56 33.24
N LEU A 179 33.17 -8.34 33.20
CA LEU A 179 32.10 -8.27 34.20
C LEU A 179 32.62 -8.52 35.62
N LEU A 180 33.52 -9.49 35.80
CA LEU A 180 34.09 -9.81 37.11
C LEU A 180 35.04 -8.72 37.63
N LEU A 181 35.80 -8.07 36.75
CA LEU A 181 36.77 -7.05 37.15
C LEU A 181 36.14 -5.66 37.33
N THR A 182 35.12 -5.32 36.53
CA THR A 182 34.53 -3.97 36.52
C THR A 182 33.13 -3.90 37.12
N GLY A 183 32.44 -5.04 37.26
CA GLY A 183 31.02 -5.10 37.63
C GLY A 183 30.05 -4.65 36.51
N GLN A 184 30.58 -4.22 35.36
CA GLN A 184 29.80 -3.72 34.23
C GLN A 184 29.55 -4.83 33.20
N ASP A 185 28.29 -4.94 32.77
CA ASP A 185 27.87 -5.94 31.79
C ASP A 185 27.79 -5.35 30.37
N ASP A 186 27.42 -6.16 29.38
CA ASP A 186 27.30 -5.75 27.98
C ASP A 186 25.86 -5.45 27.58
N SER A 187 25.09 -4.85 28.50
CA SER A 187 23.69 -4.48 28.24
C SER A 187 23.54 -3.40 27.16
N ALA A 188 24.52 -2.50 27.02
CA ALA A 188 24.58 -1.44 26.00
C ALA A 188 24.56 -1.99 24.55
N VAL A 189 25.01 -3.22 24.33
CA VAL A 189 25.00 -3.91 23.02
C VAL A 189 23.59 -3.98 22.42
N LYS A 190 22.55 -4.05 23.26
CA LYS A 190 21.15 -4.08 22.79
C LYS A 190 20.74 -2.76 22.11
N GLY A 191 21.25 -1.62 22.57
CA GLY A 191 21.04 -0.32 21.93
C GLY A 191 21.70 -0.33 20.55
N ALA A 192 23.00 -0.61 20.54
CA ALA A 192 23.79 -0.69 19.31
C ALA A 192 23.21 -1.62 18.23
N LYS A 193 22.69 -2.78 18.61
CA LYS A 193 22.05 -3.71 17.67
C LYS A 193 20.75 -3.15 17.09
N ARG A 194 19.97 -2.39 17.88
CA ARG A 194 18.77 -1.71 17.39
C ARG A 194 19.15 -0.60 16.42
N ASP A 195 20.17 0.18 16.73
CA ASP A 195 20.65 1.27 15.89
C ASP A 195 21.19 0.73 14.56
N LEU A 196 21.96 -0.37 14.58
CA LEU A 196 22.38 -1.07 13.37
C LEU A 196 21.19 -1.55 12.52
N ALA A 197 20.14 -2.08 13.15
CA ALA A 197 18.94 -2.53 12.44
C ALA A 197 18.15 -1.36 11.83
N SER A 198 18.00 -0.25 12.57
CA SER A 198 17.42 1.00 12.07
C SER A 198 18.18 1.54 10.86
N LYS A 199 19.52 1.53 10.93
CA LYS A 199 20.40 1.93 9.83
C LYS A 199 20.25 1.07 8.59
N VAL A 200 20.21 -0.26 8.75
CA VAL A 200 19.99 -1.18 7.64
C VAL A 200 18.63 -0.92 6.99
N LEU A 201 17.58 -0.72 7.79
CA LEU A 201 16.25 -0.38 7.30
C LEU A 201 16.23 0.97 6.57
N LEU A 202 16.91 1.98 7.12
CA LEU A 202 17.02 3.31 6.52
C LEU A 202 17.77 3.25 5.19
N LYS A 203 18.88 2.49 5.12
CA LYS A 203 19.60 2.22 3.88
C LYS A 203 18.72 1.55 2.84
N HIS A 204 17.95 0.52 3.22
CA HIS A 204 17.00 -0.11 2.30
C HIS A 204 15.93 0.87 1.78
N LYS A 205 15.47 1.82 2.60
CA LYS A 205 14.57 2.88 2.14
C LYS A 205 15.24 3.81 1.14
N VAL A 206 16.48 4.23 1.40
CA VAL A 206 17.28 5.03 0.45
C VAL A 206 17.41 4.29 -0.87
N ASP A 207 17.88 3.04 -0.84
CA ASP A 207 18.09 2.21 -2.03
C ASP A 207 16.78 2.03 -2.83
N ALA A 208 15.65 1.83 -2.14
CA ALA A 208 14.34 1.66 -2.79
C ALA A 208 13.85 2.95 -3.47
N VAL A 209 13.99 4.11 -2.81
CA VAL A 209 13.61 5.40 -3.41
C VAL A 209 14.53 5.74 -4.58
N GLU A 210 15.84 5.46 -4.45
CA GLU A 210 16.82 5.65 -5.53
C GLU A 210 16.48 4.78 -6.74
N GLU A 211 16.07 3.52 -6.53
CA GLU A 211 15.61 2.64 -7.61
C GLU A 211 14.35 3.19 -8.31
N VAL A 212 13.37 3.70 -7.55
CA VAL A 212 12.16 4.33 -8.12
C VAL A 212 12.52 5.53 -8.97
N VAL A 213 13.38 6.43 -8.47
CA VAL A 213 13.85 7.61 -9.21
C VAL A 213 14.56 7.18 -10.49
N ARG A 214 15.50 6.22 -10.40
CA ARG A 214 16.26 5.74 -11.57
C ARG A 214 15.37 5.07 -12.62
N LYS A 215 14.37 4.30 -12.21
CA LYS A 215 13.53 3.49 -13.12
C LYS A 215 12.43 4.30 -13.78
N PHE A 216 11.76 5.17 -13.03
CA PHE A 216 10.58 5.91 -13.51
C PHE A 216 10.89 7.34 -13.94
N TYR A 217 12.03 7.90 -13.51
CA TYR A 217 12.44 9.27 -13.82
C TYR A 217 13.90 9.34 -14.31
N PRO A 218 14.26 8.60 -15.38
CA PRO A 218 15.64 8.50 -15.87
C PRO A 218 16.15 9.76 -16.56
N ASP A 219 15.24 10.65 -16.97
CA ASP A 219 15.58 11.81 -17.79
C ASP A 219 16.39 12.84 -16.99
N ASP A 220 17.22 13.61 -17.67
CA ASP A 220 18.00 14.68 -17.07
C ASP A 220 17.10 15.85 -16.61
N ASP A 221 17.38 16.37 -15.41
CA ASP A 221 16.60 17.47 -14.82
C ASP A 221 16.68 18.74 -15.68
N GLY A 222 17.87 19.04 -16.22
CA GLY A 222 18.09 20.21 -17.07
C GLY A 222 17.32 20.11 -18.38
N ALA A 223 17.33 18.94 -19.02
CA ALA A 223 16.58 18.69 -20.25
C ALA A 223 15.06 18.83 -20.04
N GLN A 224 14.50 18.29 -18.96
CA GLN A 224 13.06 18.41 -18.66
C GLN A 224 12.64 19.86 -18.37
N LEU A 225 13.45 20.62 -17.63
CA LEU A 225 13.23 22.05 -17.38
C LEU A 225 13.26 22.88 -18.68
N GLN A 226 14.19 22.59 -19.58
CA GLN A 226 14.24 23.25 -20.89
C GLN A 226 13.01 22.93 -21.75
N GLU A 227 12.54 21.69 -21.75
CA GLU A 227 11.34 21.31 -22.51
C GLU A 227 10.08 21.95 -21.92
N LEU A 228 9.96 22.08 -20.59
CA LEU A 228 8.87 22.84 -19.96
C LEU A 228 8.84 24.30 -20.41
N GLN A 229 10.00 24.96 -20.45
CA GLN A 229 10.12 26.35 -20.93
C GLN A 229 9.74 26.45 -22.42
N ARG A 230 10.14 25.46 -23.22
CA ARG A 230 9.81 25.40 -24.64
C ARG A 230 8.31 25.24 -24.87
N LEU A 231 7.67 24.30 -24.15
CA LEU A 231 6.23 24.07 -24.22
C LEU A 231 5.44 25.29 -23.73
N ASP A 232 5.89 25.99 -22.69
CA ASP A 232 5.25 27.22 -22.21
C ASP A 232 5.36 28.37 -23.23
N SER A 233 6.52 28.51 -23.87
CA SER A 233 6.68 29.45 -24.99
C SER A 233 5.75 29.11 -26.14
N PHE A 234 5.65 27.84 -26.52
CA PHE A 234 4.79 27.40 -27.61
C PHE A 234 3.31 27.58 -27.29
N LYS A 235 2.89 27.26 -26.05
CA LYS A 235 1.55 27.54 -25.51
C LYS A 235 1.20 29.02 -25.63
N SER A 236 2.13 29.90 -25.26
CA SER A 236 1.94 31.35 -25.37
C SER A 236 1.76 31.79 -26.83
N GLN A 237 2.59 31.27 -27.75
CA GLN A 237 2.46 31.55 -29.18
C GLN A 237 1.14 31.08 -29.77
N VAL A 238 0.70 29.85 -29.46
CA VAL A 238 -0.58 29.31 -29.93
C VAL A 238 -1.75 30.09 -29.36
N THR A 239 -1.68 30.53 -28.10
CA THR A 239 -2.72 31.37 -27.49
C THR A 239 -2.88 32.69 -28.24
N VAL A 240 -1.77 33.34 -28.61
CA VAL A 240 -1.81 34.57 -29.42
C VAL A 240 -2.40 34.30 -30.81
N ARG A 241 -1.96 33.24 -31.49
CA ARG A 241 -2.49 32.88 -32.82
C ARG A 241 -3.98 32.53 -32.78
N LEU A 242 -4.42 31.84 -31.74
CA LEU A 242 -5.84 31.53 -31.53
C LEU A 242 -6.66 32.81 -31.35
N GLY A 243 -6.17 33.77 -30.55
CA GLY A 243 -6.85 35.05 -30.39
C GLY A 243 -6.97 35.85 -31.69
N LEU A 244 -5.94 35.79 -32.55
CA LEU A 244 -5.99 36.40 -33.90
C LEU A 244 -7.00 35.68 -34.81
N ALA A 245 -6.98 34.34 -34.86
CA ALA A 245 -7.92 33.57 -35.66
C ALA A 245 -9.39 33.75 -35.20
N GLU A 246 -9.63 33.86 -33.88
CA GLU A 246 -10.95 34.16 -33.34
C GLU A 246 -11.42 35.58 -33.71
N ALA A 247 -10.50 36.56 -33.75
CA ALA A 247 -10.81 37.91 -34.23
C ALA A 247 -11.10 37.94 -35.74
N GLU A 248 -10.33 37.19 -36.55
CA GLU A 248 -10.58 37.03 -37.99
C GLU A 248 -11.93 36.35 -38.25
N LEU A 249 -12.24 35.27 -37.54
CA LEU A 249 -13.53 34.60 -37.63
C LEU A 249 -14.68 35.56 -37.30
N LYS A 250 -14.54 36.35 -36.23
CA LYS A 250 -15.53 37.36 -35.85
C LYS A 250 -15.70 38.41 -36.96
N SER A 251 -14.61 38.90 -37.54
CA SER A 251 -14.66 39.85 -38.66
C SER A 251 -15.30 39.23 -39.90
N ALA A 252 -15.07 37.95 -40.18
CA ALA A 252 -15.69 37.24 -41.29
C ALA A 252 -17.21 37.08 -41.08
N PHE A 253 -17.65 36.78 -39.85
CA PHE A 253 -19.08 36.79 -39.51
C PHE A 253 -19.71 38.18 -39.70
N GLU A 254 -19.01 39.25 -39.30
CA GLU A 254 -19.48 40.61 -39.48
C GLU A 254 -19.55 41.01 -40.98
N SER A 255 -18.57 40.60 -41.80
CA SER A 255 -18.58 40.89 -43.25
C SER A 255 -19.66 40.10 -44.00
N SER A 256 -19.98 38.88 -43.57
CA SER A 256 -21.08 38.09 -44.11
C SER A 256 -22.46 38.52 -43.58
N GLY A 257 -22.55 39.59 -42.77
CA GLY A 257 -23.80 40.07 -42.15
C GLY A 257 -24.93 40.31 -43.15
N ASP A 258 -24.64 40.91 -44.30
CA ASP A 258 -25.62 41.15 -45.35
C ASP A 258 -26.14 39.83 -45.96
N LEU A 259 -25.28 38.81 -46.13
CA LEU A 259 -25.71 37.48 -46.59
C LEU A 259 -26.66 36.81 -45.59
N PHE A 260 -26.40 36.94 -44.29
CA PHE A 260 -27.29 36.45 -43.24
C PHE A 260 -28.65 37.17 -43.25
N GLU A 261 -28.66 38.50 -43.42
CA GLU A 261 -29.90 39.27 -43.57
C GLU A 261 -30.68 38.86 -44.83
N GLN A 262 -30.00 38.72 -45.96
CA GLN A 262 -30.60 38.25 -47.21
C GLN A 262 -31.21 36.86 -47.04
N LYS A 263 -30.51 35.94 -46.39
CA LYS A 263 -31.02 34.60 -46.08
C LYS A 263 -32.28 34.67 -45.22
N ALA A 264 -32.27 35.48 -44.16
CA ALA A 264 -33.43 35.67 -43.29
C ALA A 264 -34.64 36.23 -44.04
N ARG A 265 -34.43 37.21 -44.94
CA ARG A 265 -35.49 37.76 -45.80
C ARG A 265 -36.06 36.68 -46.73
N ARG A 266 -35.22 35.87 -47.37
CA ARG A 266 -35.68 34.78 -48.26
C ARG A 266 -36.46 33.69 -47.52
N ILE A 267 -36.08 33.39 -46.28
CA ILE A 267 -36.85 32.46 -45.42
C ILE A 267 -38.24 33.03 -45.13
N SER A 268 -38.34 34.30 -44.76
CA SER A 268 -39.64 34.94 -44.51
C SER A 268 -40.52 34.99 -45.76
N GLU A 269 -39.95 35.32 -46.93
CA GLU A 269 -40.66 35.27 -48.21
C GLU A 269 -41.17 33.87 -48.56
N LEU A 270 -40.36 32.84 -48.26
CA LEU A 270 -40.73 31.45 -48.47
C LEU A 270 -41.92 31.05 -47.60
N GLU A 271 -41.88 31.36 -46.31
CA GLU A 271 -42.97 31.07 -45.38
C GLU A 271 -44.29 31.71 -45.84
N VAL A 272 -44.26 32.99 -46.24
CA VAL A 272 -45.45 33.69 -46.75
C VAL A 272 -45.99 33.02 -48.02
N ALA A 273 -45.12 32.62 -48.95
CA ALA A 273 -45.54 31.96 -50.17
C ALA A 273 -46.14 30.57 -49.92
N GLU A 274 -45.55 29.77 -49.02
CA GLU A 274 -46.04 28.43 -48.67
C GLU A 274 -47.39 28.47 -47.95
N ILE A 275 -47.59 29.44 -47.05
CA ILE A 275 -48.88 29.67 -46.40
C ILE A 275 -49.96 29.97 -47.46
N LYS A 276 -49.70 30.91 -48.37
CA LYS A 276 -50.65 31.26 -49.44
C LYS A 276 -50.97 30.07 -50.35
N VAL A 277 -49.96 29.29 -50.74
CA VAL A 277 -50.17 28.08 -51.55
C VAL A 277 -51.08 27.10 -50.80
N SER A 278 -50.90 26.91 -49.50
CA SER A 278 -51.73 26.03 -48.68
C SER A 278 -53.17 26.53 -48.58
N GLU A 279 -53.36 27.82 -48.30
CA GLU A 279 -54.68 28.47 -48.22
C GLU A 279 -55.43 28.41 -49.56
N ASP A 280 -54.76 28.77 -50.66
CA ASP A 280 -55.35 28.76 -52.00
C ASP A 280 -55.72 27.34 -52.44
N LYS A 281 -54.90 26.32 -52.14
CA LYS A 281 -55.23 24.91 -52.41
C LYS A 281 -56.46 24.44 -51.63
N ALA A 282 -56.57 24.85 -50.36
CA ALA A 282 -57.74 24.52 -49.54
C ALA A 282 -59.00 25.20 -50.10
N LEU A 283 -58.90 26.46 -50.54
CA LEU A 283 -60.00 27.19 -51.17
C LEU A 283 -60.40 26.58 -52.52
N LEU A 284 -59.43 26.17 -53.35
CA LEU A 284 -59.67 25.52 -54.63
C LEU A 284 -60.45 24.21 -54.46
N SER A 285 -60.09 23.42 -53.44
CA SER A 285 -60.84 22.20 -53.07
C SER A 285 -62.30 22.51 -52.71
N ARG A 286 -62.53 23.57 -51.92
CA ARG A 286 -63.90 24.03 -51.57
C ARG A 286 -64.68 24.49 -52.80
N PHE A 287 -64.06 25.23 -53.72
CA PHE A 287 -64.69 25.63 -54.98
C PHE A 287 -65.00 24.43 -55.86
N SER A 288 -64.15 23.40 -55.90
CA SER A 288 -64.43 22.17 -56.64
C SER A 288 -65.68 21.45 -56.12
N MET A 289 -65.81 21.32 -54.79
CA MET A 289 -67.01 20.76 -54.17
C MET A 289 -68.26 21.59 -54.44
N LEU A 290 -68.15 22.92 -54.39
CA LEU A 290 -69.26 23.82 -54.72
C LEU A 290 -69.71 23.66 -56.19
N GLY A 291 -68.75 23.51 -57.11
CA GLY A 291 -69.04 23.29 -58.52
C GLY A 291 -69.77 21.99 -58.78
N GLN A 292 -69.37 20.89 -58.11
CA GLN A 292 -70.10 19.62 -58.17
C GLN A 292 -71.54 19.76 -57.68
N LYS A 293 -71.76 20.54 -56.62
CA LYS A 293 -73.11 20.80 -56.10
C LYS A 293 -73.96 21.59 -57.10
N TYR A 294 -73.41 22.67 -57.68
CA TYR A 294 -74.13 23.44 -58.69
C TYR A 294 -74.46 22.61 -59.93
N GLU A 295 -73.55 21.74 -60.38
CA GLU A 295 -73.81 20.85 -61.51
C GLU A 295 -74.90 19.81 -61.18
N SER A 296 -74.90 19.25 -59.97
CA SER A 296 -75.98 18.38 -59.50
C SER A 296 -77.32 19.13 -59.42
N ASP A 297 -77.33 20.37 -58.94
CA ASP A 297 -78.53 21.20 -58.87
C ASP A 297 -79.04 21.56 -60.27
N ARG A 298 -78.13 21.86 -61.22
CA ARG A 298 -78.45 22.08 -62.64
C ARG A 298 -79.10 20.85 -63.26
N GLN A 299 -78.51 19.67 -63.08
CA GLN A 299 -79.07 18.40 -63.58
C GLN A 299 -80.46 18.12 -63.00
N ARG A 300 -80.66 18.40 -61.70
CA ARG A 300 -81.96 18.27 -61.05
C ARG A 300 -82.99 19.22 -61.67
N LEU A 301 -82.63 20.47 -61.91
CA LEU A 301 -83.53 21.46 -62.53
C LEU A 301 -83.87 21.09 -63.98
N VAL A 302 -82.91 20.63 -64.78
CA VAL A 302 -83.18 20.10 -66.13
C VAL A 302 -84.14 18.90 -66.07
N GLY A 303 -83.95 18.01 -65.09
CA GLY A 303 -84.88 16.90 -64.86
C GLY A 303 -86.30 17.36 -64.51
N ILE A 304 -86.45 18.42 -63.71
CA ILE A 304 -87.75 19.01 -63.37
C ILE A 304 -88.39 19.65 -64.61
N GLU A 305 -87.63 20.40 -65.42
CA GLU A 305 -88.12 21.02 -66.65
C GLU A 305 -88.62 19.97 -67.66
N GLN A 306 -87.85 18.90 -67.85
CA GLN A 306 -88.22 17.77 -68.70
C GLN A 306 -89.47 17.07 -68.18
N ALA A 307 -89.55 16.81 -66.86
CA ALA A 307 -90.72 16.21 -66.23
C ALA A 307 -91.97 17.09 -66.40
N ALA A 308 -91.85 18.41 -66.18
CA ALA A 308 -92.94 19.36 -66.39
C ALA A 308 -93.45 19.33 -67.83
N THR A 309 -92.54 19.30 -68.81
CA THR A 309 -92.89 19.23 -70.25
C THR A 309 -93.62 17.94 -70.61
N LEU A 310 -93.20 16.79 -70.03
CA LEU A 310 -93.86 15.50 -70.26
C LEU A 310 -95.24 15.43 -69.60
N LEU A 311 -95.39 16.00 -68.41
CA LEU A 311 -96.66 16.03 -67.68
C LEU A 311 -97.68 16.95 -68.35
N ASP A 312 -97.25 18.11 -68.86
CA ASP A 312 -98.10 19.05 -69.60
C ASP A 312 -98.68 18.44 -70.89
N ALA A 313 -97.91 17.60 -71.57
CA ALA A 313 -98.31 16.92 -72.80
C ALA A 313 -99.20 15.67 -72.58
N SER A 314 -99.50 15.31 -71.33
CA SER A 314 -100.15 14.03 -71.00
C SER A 314 -101.57 14.23 -70.45
N ASP A 315 -102.59 13.87 -71.22
CA ASP A 315 -104.00 14.02 -70.83
C ASP A 315 -104.44 13.10 -69.67
N THR A 316 -103.73 11.99 -69.43
CA THR A 316 -103.97 11.10 -68.27
C THR A 316 -102.68 10.41 -67.85
N VAL A 317 -102.18 10.77 -66.67
CA VAL A 317 -101.02 10.11 -66.06
C VAL A 317 -101.53 9.08 -65.04
N LEU A 318 -101.05 7.85 -65.12
CA LEU A 318 -101.21 6.83 -64.07
C LEU A 318 -99.96 6.83 -63.21
N CYS A 319 -100.09 6.67 -61.90
CA CYS A 319 -98.93 6.55 -61.02
C CYS A 319 -98.08 5.33 -61.43
N PRO A 320 -96.81 5.51 -61.79
CA PRO A 320 -95.96 4.40 -62.26
C PRO A 320 -95.67 3.37 -61.15
N THR A 321 -95.92 3.72 -59.89
CA THR A 321 -95.67 2.85 -58.74
C THR A 321 -96.90 2.06 -58.30
N CYS A 322 -98.11 2.64 -58.37
CA CYS A 322 -99.33 2.01 -57.85
C CYS A 322 -100.50 1.96 -58.84
N GLY A 323 -100.37 2.52 -60.03
CA GLY A 323 -101.38 2.44 -61.10
C GLY A 323 -102.64 3.29 -60.87
N ASN A 324 -102.73 4.07 -59.80
CA ASN A 324 -103.86 4.98 -59.57
C ASN A 324 -103.81 6.19 -60.51
N LYS A 325 -104.99 6.68 -60.92
CA LYS A 325 -105.14 7.94 -61.66
C LYS A 325 -104.86 9.13 -60.74
N PHE A 326 -104.18 10.15 -61.26
CA PHE A 326 -104.05 11.43 -60.57
C PHE A 326 -105.36 12.23 -60.76
N ASP A 327 -106.02 12.61 -59.66
CA ASP A 327 -107.19 13.51 -59.71
C ASP A 327 -106.71 14.93 -60.04
N SER A 328 -107.07 15.41 -61.24
CA SER A 328 -106.68 16.72 -61.80
C SER A 328 -107.21 17.91 -61.00
N ASP A 329 -108.27 17.72 -60.22
CA ASP A 329 -109.06 18.80 -59.63
C ASP A 329 -108.44 19.44 -58.37
N THR A 330 -107.26 18.96 -57.95
CA THR A 330 -106.53 19.45 -56.75
C THR A 330 -105.20 20.13 -57.05
N CYS A 331 -104.78 20.23 -58.31
CA CYS A 331 -103.50 20.85 -58.66
C CYS A 331 -103.67 22.37 -58.85
N THR A 332 -103.24 23.17 -57.88
CA THR A 332 -103.31 24.64 -57.89
C THR A 332 -102.10 25.32 -58.56
N SER A 333 -101.16 24.54 -59.09
CA SER A 333 -99.88 25.04 -59.62
C SER A 333 -99.91 25.02 -61.16
N ASP A 334 -99.69 26.18 -61.79
CA ASP A 334 -99.56 26.28 -63.25
C ASP A 334 -98.20 25.71 -63.69
N VAL A 335 -98.22 24.73 -64.60
CA VAL A 335 -97.01 24.08 -65.13
C VAL A 335 -96.13 25.09 -65.87
N ASP A 336 -96.72 26.11 -66.50
CA ASP A 336 -95.97 27.18 -67.15
C ASP A 336 -95.23 28.08 -66.16
N ASP A 337 -95.77 28.29 -64.96
CA ASP A 337 -95.08 29.05 -63.90
C ASP A 337 -93.89 28.27 -63.33
N ILE A 338 -94.04 26.94 -63.18
CA ILE A 338 -92.93 26.06 -62.79
C ILE A 338 -91.82 26.10 -63.85
N ARG A 339 -92.17 26.02 -65.14
CA ARG A 339 -91.20 26.08 -66.25
C ARG A 339 -90.45 27.42 -66.28
N LYS A 340 -91.16 28.55 -66.14
CA LYS A 340 -90.54 29.88 -66.08
C LYS A 340 -89.59 30.00 -64.87
N GLY A 341 -90.00 29.53 -63.70
CA GLY A 341 -89.18 29.54 -62.49
C GLY A 341 -87.92 28.68 -62.62
N VAL A 342 -88.05 27.48 -63.19
CA VAL A 342 -86.93 26.56 -63.44
C VAL A 342 -85.97 27.12 -64.48
N SER A 343 -86.46 27.69 -65.58
CA SER A 343 -85.62 28.34 -66.59
C SER A 343 -84.80 29.50 -66.00
N PHE A 344 -85.42 30.36 -65.17
CA PHE A 344 -84.71 31.45 -64.52
C PHE A 344 -83.61 30.94 -63.55
N GLU A 345 -83.91 29.91 -62.76
CA GLU A 345 -82.93 29.33 -61.84
C GLU A 345 -81.83 28.55 -62.60
N LEU A 346 -82.13 27.92 -63.73
CA LEU A 346 -81.14 27.29 -64.62
C LEU A 346 -80.15 28.30 -65.19
N ASP A 347 -80.64 29.45 -65.65
CA ASP A 347 -79.78 30.55 -66.12
C ASP A 347 -78.88 31.05 -65.00
N ARG A 348 -79.44 31.24 -63.79
CA ARG A 348 -78.70 31.67 -62.60
C ARG A 348 -77.63 30.66 -62.17
N ILE A 349 -77.95 29.38 -62.10
CA ILE A 349 -76.98 28.33 -61.73
C ILE A 349 -75.90 28.20 -62.81
N SER A 350 -76.27 28.26 -64.09
CA SER A 350 -75.30 28.20 -65.19
C SER A 350 -74.32 29.38 -65.14
N LYS A 351 -74.81 30.58 -64.80
CA LYS A 351 -73.96 31.75 -64.55
C LYS A 351 -73.04 31.55 -63.34
N ASN A 352 -73.56 31.05 -62.22
CA ASN A 352 -72.75 30.77 -61.03
C ASN A 352 -71.66 29.72 -61.30
N ILE A 353 -71.93 28.69 -62.13
CA ILE A 353 -70.94 27.69 -62.55
C ILE A 353 -69.83 28.35 -63.37
N HIS A 354 -70.19 29.24 -64.30
CA HIS A 354 -69.22 29.96 -65.11
C HIS A 354 -68.32 30.86 -64.26
N GLU A 355 -68.90 31.69 -63.38
CA GLU A 355 -68.16 32.56 -62.45
C GLU A 355 -67.25 31.75 -61.52
N LEU A 356 -67.73 30.59 -61.03
CA LEU A 356 -66.93 29.69 -60.20
C LEU A 356 -65.73 29.10 -60.98
N SER A 357 -65.93 28.75 -62.25
CA SER A 357 -64.84 28.25 -63.12
C SER A 357 -63.78 29.33 -63.35
N GLU A 358 -64.17 30.59 -63.54
CA GLU A 358 -63.22 31.72 -63.67
C GLU A 358 -62.45 31.95 -62.36
N ALA A 359 -63.12 31.88 -61.22
CA ALA A 359 -62.49 31.98 -59.90
C ALA A 359 -61.51 30.83 -59.65
N GLN A 360 -61.88 29.59 -60.01
CA GLN A 360 -60.98 28.42 -59.94
C GLN A 360 -59.75 28.58 -60.83
N GLY A 361 -59.92 29.08 -62.06
CA GLY A 361 -58.81 29.36 -62.98
C GLY A 361 -57.85 30.42 -62.42
N SER A 362 -58.39 31.51 -61.89
CA SER A 362 -57.62 32.58 -61.25
C SER A 362 -56.84 32.09 -60.03
N LEU A 363 -57.47 31.24 -59.21
CA LEU A 363 -56.88 30.65 -58.01
C LEU A 363 -55.79 29.62 -58.36
N SER A 364 -56.01 28.78 -59.37
CA SER A 364 -55.00 27.85 -59.88
C SER A 364 -53.75 28.59 -60.38
N ALA A 365 -53.95 29.68 -61.12
CA ALA A 365 -52.83 30.52 -61.57
C ALA A 365 -52.12 31.22 -60.39
N ALA A 366 -52.82 31.55 -59.30
CA ALA A 366 -52.21 32.08 -58.08
C ALA A 366 -51.36 31.02 -57.36
N ILE A 367 -51.86 29.79 -57.24
CA ILE A 367 -51.14 28.64 -56.66
C ILE A 367 -49.84 28.38 -57.42
N GLU A 368 -49.90 28.35 -58.76
CA GLU A 368 -48.73 28.09 -59.59
C GLU A 368 -47.66 29.20 -59.45
N ARG A 369 -48.09 30.47 -59.45
CA ARG A 369 -47.20 31.62 -59.21
C ARG A 369 -46.55 31.56 -57.82
N ASN A 370 -47.33 31.34 -56.76
CA ASN A 370 -46.81 31.29 -55.39
C ASN A 370 -45.90 30.06 -55.18
N THR A 371 -46.21 28.92 -55.81
CA THR A 371 -45.36 27.72 -55.78
C THR A 371 -44.02 27.96 -56.47
N SER A 372 -44.04 28.64 -57.62
CA SER A 372 -42.81 29.02 -58.36
C SER A 372 -41.96 30.02 -57.56
N SER A 373 -42.60 30.98 -56.87
CA SER A 373 -41.93 31.89 -55.94
C SER A 373 -41.27 31.14 -54.79
N ALA A 374 -41.98 30.19 -54.16
CA ALA A 374 -41.44 29.38 -53.06
C ALA A 374 -40.23 28.54 -53.51
N GLN A 375 -40.28 27.92 -54.69
CA GLN A 375 -39.14 27.20 -55.26
C GLN A 375 -37.94 28.11 -55.52
N SER A 376 -38.19 29.33 -56.01
CA SER A 376 -37.14 30.32 -56.25
C SER A 376 -36.48 30.78 -54.94
N SER A 377 -37.27 31.04 -53.89
CA SER A 377 -36.75 31.36 -52.55
C SER A 377 -35.93 30.20 -51.96
N LYS A 378 -36.37 28.94 -52.11
CA LYS A 378 -35.60 27.76 -51.68
C LYS A 378 -34.24 27.67 -52.38
N ALA A 379 -34.20 27.87 -53.70
CA ALA A 379 -32.96 27.86 -54.47
C ALA A 379 -32.02 29.01 -54.06
N ALA A 380 -32.57 30.20 -53.81
CA ALA A 380 -31.81 31.34 -53.32
C ALA A 380 -31.21 31.07 -51.92
N ILE A 381 -31.99 30.50 -50.99
CA ILE A 381 -31.50 30.12 -49.65
C ILE A 381 -30.35 29.12 -49.76
N ALA A 382 -30.50 28.06 -50.56
CA ALA A 382 -29.44 27.07 -50.74
C ALA A 382 -28.15 27.65 -51.36
N THR A 383 -28.28 28.69 -52.20
CA THR A 383 -27.13 29.39 -52.78
C THR A 383 -26.43 30.27 -51.74
N LEU A 384 -27.20 31.03 -50.95
CA LEU A 384 -26.68 31.84 -49.85
C LEU A 384 -25.99 30.98 -48.78
N GLU A 385 -26.55 29.81 -48.46
CA GLU A 385 -25.92 28.86 -47.53
C GLU A 385 -24.56 28.39 -48.01
N LYS A 386 -24.41 28.08 -49.30
CA LYS A 386 -23.11 27.71 -49.89
C LYS A 386 -22.12 28.87 -49.84
N GLN A 387 -22.57 30.09 -50.12
CA GLN A 387 -21.71 31.28 -50.06
C GLN A 387 -21.21 31.55 -48.63
N ILE A 388 -22.12 31.58 -47.65
CA ILE A 388 -21.77 31.75 -46.23
C ILE A 388 -20.81 30.65 -45.76
N ALA A 389 -21.07 29.40 -46.14
CA ALA A 389 -20.18 28.30 -45.79
C ALA A 389 -18.78 28.49 -46.38
N SER A 390 -18.67 28.90 -47.65
CA SER A 390 -17.37 29.14 -48.30
C SER A 390 -16.60 30.33 -47.72
N GLU A 391 -17.29 31.40 -47.28
CA GLU A 391 -16.63 32.58 -46.68
C GLU A 391 -16.08 32.28 -45.28
N LEU A 392 -16.75 31.39 -44.52
CA LEU A 392 -16.40 31.10 -43.13
C LEU A 392 -15.53 29.85 -42.96
N GLN A 393 -15.46 28.98 -43.97
CA GLN A 393 -14.81 27.66 -43.87
C GLN A 393 -13.38 27.73 -43.35
N ASP A 394 -12.55 28.58 -43.95
CA ASP A 394 -11.13 28.67 -43.61
C ASP A 394 -10.91 29.22 -42.20
N SER A 395 -11.67 30.25 -41.80
CA SER A 395 -11.59 30.84 -40.47
C SER A 395 -12.10 29.89 -39.38
N VAL A 396 -13.18 29.15 -39.64
CA VAL A 396 -13.70 28.13 -38.70
C VAL A 396 -12.69 26.99 -38.54
N GLN A 397 -12.09 26.52 -39.63
CA GLN A 397 -11.09 25.46 -39.60
C GLN A 397 -9.84 25.91 -38.83
N ALA A 398 -9.33 27.12 -39.10
CA ALA A 398 -8.17 27.66 -38.42
C ALA A 398 -8.36 27.77 -36.89
N VAL A 399 -9.54 28.24 -36.44
CA VAL A 399 -9.87 28.29 -35.01
C VAL A 399 -9.96 26.87 -34.41
N SER A 400 -10.55 25.92 -35.14
CA SER A 400 -10.64 24.52 -34.70
C SER A 400 -9.25 23.90 -34.52
N ASP A 401 -8.40 23.99 -35.52
CA ASP A 401 -7.05 23.42 -35.51
C ASP A 401 -6.19 24.03 -34.38
N LEU A 402 -6.28 25.34 -34.16
CA LEU A 402 -5.56 26.02 -33.09
C LEU A 402 -6.09 25.67 -31.70
N LYS A 403 -7.40 25.41 -31.55
CA LYS A 403 -7.98 24.91 -30.29
C LYS A 403 -7.50 23.50 -29.98
N GLU A 404 -7.49 22.61 -30.98
CA GLU A 404 -6.95 21.26 -30.84
C GLU A 404 -5.48 21.31 -30.45
N LEU A 405 -4.65 22.07 -31.18
CA LEU A 405 -3.24 22.26 -30.88
C LEU A 405 -3.01 22.82 -29.47
N SER A 406 -3.79 23.84 -29.06
CA SER A 406 -3.72 24.41 -27.71
C SER A 406 -4.02 23.36 -26.64
N SER A 407 -5.01 22.50 -26.87
CA SER A 407 -5.38 21.43 -25.95
C SER A 407 -4.28 20.37 -25.82
N CYS A 408 -3.65 19.97 -26.93
CA CYS A 408 -2.53 19.02 -26.93
C CYS A 408 -1.32 19.58 -26.17
N ILE A 409 -0.91 20.81 -26.47
CA ILE A 409 0.22 21.45 -25.78
C ILE A 409 -0.06 21.58 -24.28
N LYS A 410 -1.29 21.96 -23.91
CA LYS A 410 -1.67 22.07 -22.51
C LYS A 410 -1.56 20.72 -21.81
N HIS A 411 -2.02 19.64 -22.44
CA HIS A 411 -1.92 18.29 -21.90
C HIS A 411 -0.45 17.87 -21.70
N ASP A 412 0.39 18.02 -22.73
CA ASP A 412 1.81 17.67 -22.69
C ASP A 412 2.56 18.48 -21.61
N TRP A 413 2.27 19.78 -21.51
CA TRP A 413 2.86 20.64 -20.50
C TRP A 413 2.46 20.19 -19.08
N THR A 414 1.18 19.91 -18.83
CA THR A 414 0.73 19.42 -17.52
C THR A 414 1.33 18.07 -17.15
N ALA A 415 1.41 17.14 -18.11
CA ALA A 415 1.98 15.81 -17.87
C ALA A 415 3.49 15.90 -17.54
N LEU A 416 4.22 16.78 -18.22
CA LEU A 416 5.63 17.01 -17.93
C LEU A 416 5.84 17.73 -16.60
N GLU A 417 5.01 18.72 -16.27
CA GLU A 417 5.06 19.46 -15.00
C GLU A 417 4.84 18.52 -13.81
N GLU A 418 3.81 17.67 -13.86
CA GLU A 418 3.54 16.67 -12.83
C GLU A 418 4.70 15.69 -12.65
N ARG A 419 5.30 15.23 -13.76
CA ARG A 419 6.45 14.33 -13.74
C ARG A 419 7.67 14.97 -13.09
N VAL A 420 7.97 16.23 -13.42
CA VAL A 420 9.08 17.00 -12.82
C VAL A 420 8.82 17.22 -11.33
N ALA A 421 7.61 17.62 -10.94
CA ALA A 421 7.23 17.83 -9.54
C ALA A 421 7.29 16.54 -8.69
N ALA A 422 6.91 15.40 -9.27
CA ALA A 422 7.03 14.10 -8.61
C ALA A 422 8.51 13.73 -8.38
N LYS A 423 9.37 13.94 -9.38
CA LYS A 423 10.81 13.68 -9.28
C LYS A 423 11.50 14.56 -8.26
N THR A 424 11.18 15.87 -8.21
CA THR A 424 11.76 16.80 -7.22
C THR A 424 11.40 16.39 -5.79
N LYS A 425 10.15 16.01 -5.54
CA LYS A 425 9.71 15.51 -4.24
C LYS A 425 10.47 14.25 -3.80
N LEU A 426 10.68 13.29 -4.72
CA LEU A 426 11.42 12.08 -4.41
C LEU A 426 12.91 12.34 -4.16
N THR A 427 13.51 13.26 -4.91
CA THR A 427 14.93 13.64 -4.72
C THR A 427 15.14 14.44 -3.43
N GLU A 428 14.17 15.25 -2.99
CA GLU A 428 14.19 15.87 -1.66
C GLU A 428 14.10 14.84 -0.54
N GLU A 429 13.20 13.86 -0.66
CA GLU A 429 13.10 12.78 0.33
C GLU A 429 14.40 11.93 0.36
N LEU A 430 15.03 11.67 -0.79
CA LEU A 430 16.36 11.03 -0.84
C LEU A 430 17.41 11.83 -0.08
N LYS A 431 17.48 13.15 -0.26
CA LYS A 431 18.40 14.02 0.49
C LYS A 431 18.15 13.94 1.98
N ARG A 432 16.88 14.00 2.40
CA ARG A 432 16.48 13.88 3.81
C ARG A 432 16.88 12.53 4.41
N LEU A 433 16.58 11.42 3.73
CA LEU A 433 16.96 10.08 4.19
C LEU A 433 18.49 9.92 4.23
N GLY A 434 19.22 10.52 3.28
CA GLY A 434 20.68 10.55 3.28
C GLY A 434 21.28 11.28 4.49
N LEU A 435 20.68 12.40 4.91
CA LEU A 435 21.11 13.12 6.12
C LEU A 435 20.92 12.27 7.39
N LEU A 436 19.77 11.61 7.52
CA LEU A 436 19.50 10.71 8.65
C LEU A 436 20.50 9.54 8.71
N LEU A 437 20.93 9.03 7.55
CA LEU A 437 21.93 7.96 7.47
C LEU A 437 23.33 8.40 7.91
N LEU A 438 23.65 9.70 7.75
CA LEU A 438 24.91 10.29 8.22
C LEU A 438 24.92 10.52 9.73
N GLU A 439 23.77 10.83 10.34
CA GLU A 439 23.64 11.05 11.79
C GLU A 439 23.78 9.74 12.61
N GLU A 440 23.40 8.58 12.05
CA GLU A 440 23.55 7.26 12.70
C GLU A 440 24.97 6.64 12.53
N GLN A 441 26.03 7.45 12.54
CA GLN A 441 27.41 6.96 12.30
C GLN A 441 28.15 6.41 13.52
N ASP A 442 27.59 6.48 14.73
CA ASP A 442 28.29 5.97 15.92
C ASP A 442 28.24 4.44 15.99
N GLY A 443 29.36 3.83 15.61
CA GLY A 443 29.59 2.39 15.77
C GLY A 443 29.79 2.02 17.24
N TYR A 444 29.23 0.89 17.65
CA TYR A 444 29.49 0.35 18.98
C TYR A 444 30.89 -0.25 19.06
N THR A 445 31.72 0.31 19.94
CA THR A 445 32.97 -0.28 20.40
C THR A 445 32.72 -0.88 21.78
N ALA A 446 33.16 -2.13 21.99
CA ALA A 446 33.10 -2.71 23.33
C ALA A 446 34.06 -1.95 24.26
N ASP A 447 33.60 -1.61 25.46
CA ASP A 447 34.41 -0.88 26.43
C ASP A 447 35.72 -1.63 26.72
N SER A 448 36.84 -0.93 26.63
CA SER A 448 38.13 -1.48 27.05
C SER A 448 38.14 -1.66 28.57
N PHE A 449 38.65 -2.80 29.03
CA PHE A 449 38.85 -3.09 30.46
C PHE A 449 40.32 -3.36 30.78
N GLU A 450 41.24 -2.93 29.91
CA GLU A 450 42.67 -3.21 30.06
C GLU A 450 43.24 -2.70 31.38
N ASP A 451 42.80 -1.52 31.84
CA ASP A 451 43.18 -0.96 33.13
C ASP A 451 42.68 -1.78 34.32
N ALA A 452 41.50 -2.41 34.19
CA ALA A 452 40.90 -3.23 35.25
C ALA A 452 41.63 -4.57 35.45
N VAL A 453 42.48 -4.97 34.50
CA VAL A 453 43.29 -6.19 34.61
C VAL A 453 44.57 -5.96 35.44
N LYS A 454 45.06 -4.71 35.53
CA LYS A 454 46.30 -4.40 36.27
C LYS A 454 46.26 -4.84 37.75
N PRO A 455 45.18 -4.60 38.52
CA PRO A 455 45.07 -5.09 39.90
C PRO A 455 45.08 -6.62 40.00
N LEU A 456 44.42 -7.32 39.06
CA LEU A 456 44.41 -8.79 39.01
C LEU A 456 45.83 -9.34 38.80
N VAL A 457 46.55 -8.78 37.84
CA VAL A 457 47.94 -9.17 37.53
C VAL A 457 48.86 -8.92 38.73
N SER A 458 48.70 -7.78 39.41
CA SER A 458 49.45 -7.46 40.63
C SER A 458 49.18 -8.46 41.76
N GLU A 459 47.92 -8.89 41.93
CA GLU A 459 47.56 -9.89 42.95
C GLU A 459 48.15 -11.26 42.61
N ILE A 460 48.06 -11.69 41.35
CA ILE A 460 48.67 -12.95 40.88
C ILE A 460 50.19 -12.91 41.11
N GLN A 461 50.85 -11.80 40.81
CA GLN A 461 52.27 -11.61 41.05
C GLN A 461 52.62 -11.72 42.55
N SER A 462 51.81 -11.13 43.43
CA SER A 462 51.95 -11.26 44.88
C SER A 462 51.83 -12.71 45.34
N ILE A 463 50.85 -13.45 44.82
CA ILE A 463 50.65 -14.88 45.11
C ILE A 463 51.85 -15.72 44.66
N LEU A 464 52.34 -15.52 43.44
CA LEU A 464 53.51 -16.24 42.91
C LEU A 464 54.77 -15.97 43.74
N GLY A 465 54.96 -14.72 44.19
CA GLY A 465 56.04 -14.36 45.10
C GLY A 465 55.95 -15.08 46.45
N ARG A 466 54.74 -15.17 47.02
CA ARG A 466 54.50 -15.92 48.27
C ARG A 466 54.72 -17.43 48.12
N TRP A 467 54.47 -17.98 46.94
CA TRP A 467 54.74 -19.39 46.63
C TRP A 467 56.22 -19.68 46.35
N GLY A 468 57.04 -18.65 46.15
CA GLY A 468 58.44 -18.81 45.75
C GLY A 468 58.59 -19.35 44.32
N PHE A 469 57.65 -19.03 43.42
CA PHE A 469 57.70 -19.49 42.03
C PHE A 469 58.94 -18.91 41.32
N PRO A 470 59.75 -19.70 40.60
CA PRO A 470 60.99 -19.23 40.01
C PRO A 470 60.73 -18.25 38.85
N ASN A 471 61.55 -17.19 38.75
CA ASN A 471 61.53 -16.21 37.65
C ASN A 471 60.13 -15.65 37.31
N TYR A 472 59.29 -15.43 38.32
CA TYR A 472 57.89 -15.08 38.12
C TYR A 472 57.64 -13.64 37.60
N LEU A 473 58.66 -12.78 37.57
CA LEU A 473 58.56 -11.37 37.18
C LEU A 473 59.04 -11.14 35.74
N PRO A 474 58.35 -10.30 34.93
CA PRO A 474 57.05 -9.67 35.21
C PRO A 474 55.89 -10.65 35.01
N VAL A 475 54.76 -10.40 35.68
CA VAL A 475 53.48 -10.99 35.33
C VAL A 475 52.71 -9.97 34.50
N ASP A 476 52.19 -10.36 33.35
CA ASP A 476 51.32 -9.54 32.50
C ASP A 476 50.10 -10.36 32.04
N PHE A 477 49.12 -9.69 31.43
CA PHE A 477 47.96 -10.35 30.83
C PHE A 477 47.91 -10.11 29.32
N ASP A 478 47.84 -11.19 28.56
CA ASP A 478 47.71 -11.13 27.11
C ASP A 478 46.24 -11.25 26.70
N PHE A 479 45.66 -10.16 26.18
CA PHE A 479 44.26 -10.12 25.74
C PHE A 479 43.98 -10.98 24.50
N LYS A 480 44.99 -11.40 23.73
CA LYS A 480 44.80 -12.29 22.58
C LYS A 480 44.61 -13.72 23.03
N THR A 481 45.52 -14.23 23.87
CA THR A 481 45.42 -15.58 24.45
C THR A 481 44.38 -15.65 25.58
N ARG A 482 44.11 -14.51 26.23
CA ARG A 482 43.23 -14.33 27.40
C ARG A 482 43.78 -15.06 28.62
N ASP A 483 45.10 -15.06 28.75
CA ASP A 483 45.83 -15.71 29.83
C ASP A 483 46.97 -14.80 30.28
N ILE A 484 47.60 -15.17 31.39
CA ILE A 484 48.77 -14.47 31.93
C ILE A 484 50.06 -14.96 31.28
N THR A 485 51.05 -14.06 31.22
CA THR A 485 52.45 -14.39 31.02
C THR A 485 53.19 -14.25 32.33
N ILE A 486 54.15 -15.14 32.59
CA ILE A 486 54.95 -15.19 33.81
C ILE A 486 56.42 -15.17 33.37
N GLY A 487 57.20 -14.18 33.80
CA GLY A 487 58.60 -14.06 33.39
C GLY A 487 58.79 -13.92 31.87
N GLY A 488 57.79 -13.35 31.17
CA GLY A 488 57.77 -13.24 29.71
C GLY A 488 57.40 -14.53 28.96
N SER A 489 57.13 -15.64 29.65
CA SER A 489 56.66 -16.90 29.04
C SER A 489 55.16 -17.11 29.27
N ALA A 490 54.46 -17.72 28.30
CA ALA A 490 53.04 -18.04 28.46
C ALA A 490 52.84 -19.05 29.61
N ARG A 491 51.77 -18.89 30.41
CA ARG A 491 51.44 -19.79 31.53
C ARG A 491 51.45 -21.27 31.11
N GLY A 492 50.89 -21.59 29.94
CA GLY A 492 50.80 -22.97 29.43
C GLY A 492 52.15 -23.64 29.15
N HIS A 493 53.25 -22.89 29.05
CA HIS A 493 54.59 -23.47 28.84
C HIS A 493 55.23 -24.00 30.12
N PHE A 494 54.69 -23.67 31.28
CA PHE A 494 55.16 -24.18 32.56
C PHE A 494 54.50 -25.54 32.85
N GLU A 495 54.98 -26.59 32.19
CA GLU A 495 54.63 -27.96 32.54
C GLU A 495 55.27 -28.32 33.90
N SER A 496 54.48 -28.97 34.76
CA SER A 496 54.97 -29.52 36.03
C SER A 496 56.22 -30.38 35.78
N PRO A 497 57.35 -30.20 36.49
CA PRO A 497 58.46 -31.12 36.35
C PRO A 497 57.92 -32.51 36.69
N ARG A 498 57.93 -33.42 35.71
CA ARG A 498 57.72 -34.84 35.98
C ARG A 498 58.77 -35.22 37.02
N VAL A 499 58.32 -35.41 38.26
CA VAL A 499 59.15 -35.98 39.33
C VAL A 499 59.53 -37.37 38.85
N SER A 500 60.74 -37.50 38.35
CA SER A 500 61.39 -38.75 37.97
C SER A 500 61.72 -39.58 39.19
#